data_AF-A0A0F3RCB0-F1
#
_entry.id   AF-A0A0F3RCB0-F1
#
_cell.length_a   1.000
_cell.length_b   1.000
_cell.length_c   1.000
_cell.angle_alpha   90.00
_cell.angle_beta   90.00
_cell.angle_gamma   90.00
#
_symmetry.space_group_name_H-M   'P 1'
#
loop_
_entity.id
_entity.type
_entity.pdbx_description
1 polymer ?
#
loop_
_entity_poly.entity_id
_entity_poly.type
_entity_poly.pdbx_seq_one_letter_code
_entity_poly.pdbx_strand_id
1 'polypeptide(L)'
;MRRYLVKMNKLSIHPPAKKSIEEFILEAEYKKSKSTNNKPVVLPWENDLIRNDVQKVFTVKLSEVYLLKIKYISEQTNKSQQRIIREIICREIDKLL
;
A
#
# COMPACT_ATOMS: atom_id res chain seq x y z
N MET A 1 13.82 -20.34 42.12
CA MET A 1 12.73 -19.45 41.65
C MET A 1 13.16 -17.99 41.83
N ARG A 2 13.52 -17.28 40.75
CA ARG A 2 13.90 -15.85 40.79
C ARG A 2 12.62 -15.00 40.72
N ARG A 3 12.38 -14.16 41.73
CA ARG A 3 11.29 -13.16 41.74
C ARG A 3 11.70 -11.96 40.88
N TYR A 4 10.90 -11.60 39.89
CA TYR A 4 11.07 -10.35 39.14
C TYR A 4 10.54 -9.18 39.97
N LEU A 5 11.37 -8.15 40.18
CA LEU A 5 10.92 -6.84 40.66
C LEU A 5 10.39 -6.05 39.46
N VAL A 6 9.07 -5.92 39.36
CA VAL A 6 8.42 -5.00 38.42
C VAL A 6 8.72 -3.58 38.90
N LYS A 7 9.56 -2.86 38.17
CA LYS A 7 9.80 -1.43 38.37
C LYS A 7 8.50 -0.70 37.99
N MET A 8 7.68 -0.36 38.98
CA MET A 8 6.50 0.47 38.75
C MET A 8 6.96 1.88 38.42
N ASN A 9 6.84 2.28 37.17
CA ASN A 9 6.90 3.69 36.80
C ASN A 9 5.72 4.38 37.50
N LYS A 10 5.98 5.00 38.65
CA LYS A 10 5.00 5.83 39.35
C LYS A 10 4.60 6.94 38.38
N LEU A 11 3.37 6.89 37.88
CA LEU A 11 2.73 8.04 37.25
C LEU A 11 2.68 9.13 38.33
N SER A 12 3.56 10.12 38.20
CA SER A 12 3.59 11.27 39.09
C SER A 12 2.27 12.02 38.92
N ILE A 13 1.52 12.16 40.02
CA ILE A 13 0.26 12.93 40.08
C ILE A 13 0.56 14.44 40.00
N HIS A 14 1.84 14.83 40.09
CA HIS A 14 2.22 16.23 39.98
C HIS A 14 2.03 16.72 38.55
N PRO A 15 1.31 17.84 38.36
CA PRO A 15 1.21 18.46 37.05
C PRO A 15 2.62 18.76 36.55
N PRO A 16 2.89 18.53 35.24
CA PRO A 16 4.19 18.86 34.67
C PRO A 16 4.50 20.33 34.94
N ALA A 17 5.76 20.62 35.29
CA ALA A 17 6.20 21.98 35.53
C ALA A 17 5.76 22.88 34.37
N LYS A 18 5.25 24.07 34.68
CA LYS A 18 4.81 25.03 33.66
C LYS A 18 6.04 25.45 32.85
N LYS A 19 6.21 24.84 31.66
CA LYS A 19 7.13 25.34 30.63
C LYS A 19 6.75 26.79 30.32
N SER A 20 7.74 27.63 30.05
CA SER A 20 7.43 29.01 29.67
C SER A 20 6.78 29.02 28.28
N ILE A 21 5.99 30.06 28.00
CA ILE A 21 5.26 30.19 26.73
C ILE A 21 6.26 30.18 25.56
N GLU A 22 7.44 30.75 25.77
CA GLU A 22 8.54 30.79 24.82
C GLU A 22 9.08 29.39 24.50
N GLU A 23 9.22 28.52 25.50
CA GLU A 23 9.65 27.12 25.32
C GLU A 23 8.61 26.33 24.52
N PHE A 24 7.32 26.58 24.76
CA PHE A 24 6.21 25.97 24.01
C PHE A 24 6.19 26.42 22.54
N ILE A 25 6.40 27.72 22.28
CA ILE A 25 6.47 28.28 20.93
C ILE A 25 7.68 27.71 20.17
N LEU A 26 8.86 27.67 20.82
CA LEU A 26 10.09 27.13 20.25
C LEU A 26 9.95 25.64 19.90
N GLU A 27 9.33 24.82 20.75
CA GLU A 27 9.07 23.40 20.48
C GLU A 27 8.11 23.18 19.28
N ALA A 28 7.14 24.08 19.10
CA ALA A 28 6.20 24.02 17.98
C ALA A 28 6.87 24.41 16.65
N GLU A 29 7.76 25.41 16.66
CA GLU A 29 8.54 25.83 15.50
C GLU A 29 9.59 24.78 15.10
N TYR A 30 10.22 24.12 16.07
CA TYR A 30 11.22 23.07 15.82
C TYR A 30 10.64 21.82 15.11
N LYS A 31 9.35 21.51 15.33
CA LYS A 31 8.67 20.41 14.63
C LYS A 31 8.33 20.74 13.17
N LYS A 32 8.28 22.02 12.81
CA LYS A 32 7.90 22.47 11.45
C LYS A 32 9.08 22.45 10.47
N SER A 33 10.31 22.53 10.95
CA SER A 33 11.52 22.67 10.11
C SER A 33 12.23 21.35 9.74
N LYS A 34 11.78 20.19 10.26
CA LYS A 34 12.39 18.88 9.98
C LYS A 34 11.49 17.90 9.20
N SER A 35 10.87 18.36 8.12
CA SER A 35 10.19 17.43 7.20
C SER A 35 10.35 17.79 5.73
N THR A 36 11.59 18.04 5.29
CA THR A 36 11.97 17.70 3.90
C THR A 36 12.03 16.17 3.80
N ASN A 37 10.87 15.52 3.87
CA ASN A 37 10.72 14.11 3.57
C ASN A 37 10.90 13.96 2.06
N ASN A 38 12.15 13.82 1.61
CA ASN A 38 12.49 13.15 0.35
C ASN A 38 12.16 11.65 0.50
N LYS A 39 10.93 11.33 0.87
CA LYS A 39 10.45 9.95 0.82
C LYS A 39 10.26 9.64 -0.66
N PRO A 40 10.82 8.53 -1.18
CA PRO A 40 10.49 8.10 -2.52
C PRO A 40 8.97 8.02 -2.62
N VAL A 41 8.41 8.58 -3.70
CA VAL A 41 6.99 8.45 -4.01
C VAL A 41 6.77 6.97 -4.31
N VAL A 42 6.38 6.21 -3.30
CA VAL A 42 6.05 4.79 -3.46
C VAL A 42 4.79 4.73 -4.30
N LEU A 43 4.85 4.02 -5.43
CA LEU A 43 3.69 3.88 -6.29
C LEU A 43 2.61 3.10 -5.54
N PRO A 44 1.31 3.37 -5.79
CA PRO A 44 0.23 2.69 -5.08
C PRO A 44 0.26 1.16 -5.19
N TRP A 45 0.92 0.60 -6.21
CA TRP A 45 1.09 -0.84 -6.45
C TRP A 45 2.41 -1.43 -5.94
N GLU A 46 3.33 -0.62 -5.41
CA GLU A 46 4.61 -1.05 -4.81
C GLU A 46 4.55 -1.18 -3.28
N ASN A 47 3.37 -0.99 -2.69
CA ASN A 47 3.19 -1.07 -1.25
C ASN A 47 3.25 -2.54 -0.78
N ASP A 48 4.09 -2.83 0.21
CA ASP A 48 4.25 -4.17 0.83
C ASP A 48 2.96 -4.76 1.41
N LEU A 49 1.94 -3.92 1.67
CA LEU A 49 0.63 -4.36 2.15
C LEU A 49 -0.27 -4.93 1.04
N ILE A 50 0.16 -4.88 -0.22
CA ILE A 50 -0.62 -5.41 -1.34
C ILE A 50 -0.53 -6.92 -1.40
N ARG A 51 -1.69 -7.55 -1.43
CA ARG A 51 -1.85 -8.99 -1.45
C ARG A 51 -1.82 -9.55 -2.88
N ASN A 52 -0.77 -10.31 -3.19
CA ASN A 52 -0.59 -10.97 -4.49
C ASN A 52 -1.59 -12.13 -4.73
N ASP A 53 -2.20 -12.66 -3.67
CA ASP A 53 -3.17 -13.76 -3.73
C ASP A 53 -4.59 -13.29 -4.03
N VAL A 54 -4.87 -11.99 -3.87
CA VAL A 54 -6.22 -11.44 -4.08
C VAL A 54 -6.48 -11.20 -5.56
N GLN A 55 -7.48 -11.91 -6.09
CA GLN A 55 -7.99 -11.69 -7.44
C GLN A 55 -9.41 -11.13 -7.36
N LYS A 56 -9.66 -10.04 -8.07
CA LYS A 56 -11.00 -9.44 -8.20
C LYS A 56 -11.54 -9.68 -9.59
N VAL A 57 -12.84 -9.92 -9.68
CA VAL A 57 -13.55 -10.01 -10.96
C VAL A 57 -13.53 -8.64 -11.62
N PHE A 58 -13.17 -8.60 -12.89
CA PHE A 58 -13.17 -7.39 -13.72
C PHE A 58 -13.94 -7.67 -15.01
N THR A 59 -15.02 -6.93 -15.22
CA THR A 59 -15.90 -7.09 -16.39
C THR A 59 -15.54 -6.08 -17.46
N VAL A 60 -15.28 -6.55 -18.68
CA VAL A 60 -14.96 -5.72 -19.84
C VAL A 60 -16.02 -5.85 -20.92
N LYS A 61 -16.20 -4.79 -21.70
CA LYS A 61 -17.00 -4.82 -22.93
C LYS A 61 -16.05 -4.97 -24.11
N LEU A 62 -16.22 -6.05 -24.88
CA LEU A 62 -15.45 -6.33 -26.10
C LEU A 62 -16.40 -6.36 -27.28
N SER A 63 -15.92 -5.94 -28.46
CA SER A 63 -16.68 -6.17 -29.69
C SER A 63 -16.71 -7.66 -30.02
N GLU A 64 -17.72 -8.07 -30.78
CA GLU A 64 -17.91 -9.45 -31.20
C GLU A 64 -16.67 -10.02 -31.91
N VAL A 65 -16.02 -9.23 -32.75
CA VAL A 65 -14.80 -9.61 -33.47
C VAL A 65 -13.70 -10.09 -32.51
N TYR A 66 -13.53 -9.43 -31.37
CA TYR A 66 -12.52 -9.83 -30.39
C TYR A 66 -12.95 -11.06 -29.58
N LEU A 67 -14.24 -11.20 -29.27
CA LEU A 67 -14.75 -12.41 -28.64
C LEU A 67 -14.49 -13.65 -29.50
N LEU A 68 -14.73 -13.55 -30.82
CA LEU A 68 -14.45 -14.62 -31.78
C LEU A 68 -12.95 -14.94 -31.86
N LYS A 69 -12.08 -13.92 -31.90
CA LYS A 69 -10.62 -14.11 -31.87
C LYS A 69 -10.16 -14.83 -30.60
N ILE A 70 -10.68 -14.43 -29.44
CA ILE A 70 -10.33 -15.05 -28.16
C ILE A 70 -10.81 -16.51 -28.12
N LYS A 71 -12.03 -16.79 -28.60
CA LYS A 71 -12.56 -18.14 -28.71
C LYS A 71 -11.66 -19.02 -29.58
N TYR A 72 -11.29 -18.54 -30.76
CA TYR A 72 -10.38 -19.26 -31.66
C TYR A 72 -9.03 -19.58 -30.98
N ILE A 73 -8.41 -18.59 -30.32
CA ILE A 73 -7.12 -18.80 -29.63
C ILE A 73 -7.27 -19.84 -28.50
N SER A 74 -8.39 -19.81 -27.77
CA SER A 74 -8.68 -20.76 -26.70
C SER A 74 -8.75 -22.20 -27.22
N GLU A 75 -9.40 -22.41 -28.36
CA GLU A 75 -9.49 -23.71 -29.04
C GLU A 75 -8.11 -24.19 -29.54
N GLN A 76 -7.28 -23.30 -30.10
CA GLN A 76 -5.95 -23.67 -30.59
C GLN A 76 -4.93 -23.94 -29.48
N THR A 77 -5.05 -23.27 -28.34
CA THR A 77 -4.03 -23.31 -27.27
C THR A 77 -4.45 -24.16 -26.06
N ASN A 78 -5.70 -24.62 -26.01
CA ASN A 78 -6.31 -25.28 -24.85
C ASN A 78 -6.22 -24.44 -23.55
N LYS A 79 -6.06 -23.11 -23.68
CA LYS A 79 -6.10 -22.17 -22.56
C LYS A 79 -7.51 -21.63 -22.37
N SER A 80 -7.92 -21.39 -21.13
CA SER A 80 -9.20 -20.72 -20.87
C SER A 80 -9.19 -19.28 -21.39
N GLN A 81 -10.35 -18.81 -21.89
CA GLN A 81 -10.50 -17.43 -22.38
C GLN A 81 -10.14 -16.41 -21.30
N GLN A 82 -10.53 -16.65 -20.05
CA GLN A 82 -10.18 -15.79 -18.90
C GLN A 82 -8.66 -15.69 -18.70
N ARG A 83 -7.94 -16.82 -18.81
CA ARG A 83 -6.47 -16.83 -18.71
C ARG A 83 -5.83 -16.03 -19.85
N ILE A 84 -6.31 -16.24 -21.08
CA ILE A 84 -5.81 -15.50 -22.26
C ILE A 84 -6.00 -13.99 -22.05
N ILE A 85 -7.20 -13.57 -21.67
CA ILE A 85 -7.52 -12.16 -21.44
C ILE A 85 -6.65 -11.58 -20.33
N ARG A 86 -6.50 -12.29 -19.20
CA ARG A 86 -5.65 -11.85 -18.08
C ARG A 86 -4.20 -11.68 -18.49
N GLU A 87 -3.63 -12.67 -19.20
CA GLU A 87 -2.23 -12.63 -19.67
C GLU A 87 -2.00 -11.43 -20.60
N ILE A 88 -2.93 -11.15 -21.52
CA ILE A 88 -2.83 -10.00 -22.43
C ILE A 88 -2.94 -8.68 -21.66
N ILE A 89 -3.95 -8.52 -20.80
CA ILE A 89 -4.18 -7.27 -20.06
C ILE A 89 -3.00 -6.93 -19.16
N CYS A 90 -2.52 -7.88 -18.34
CA CYS A 90 -1.37 -7.64 -17.47
C CYS A 90 -0.15 -7.24 -18.28
N ARG A 91 0.16 -7.97 -19.36
CA ARG A 91 1.31 -7.68 -20.22
C ARG A 91 1.24 -6.31 -20.87
N GLU A 92 0.06 -5.87 -21.34
CA GLU A 92 -0.07 -4.54 -21.96
C GLU A 92 -0.08 -3.41 -20.92
N ILE A 93 -0.55 -3.63 -19.69
CA ILE A 93 -0.43 -2.66 -18.60
C ILE A 93 1.04 -2.43 -18.23
N ASP A 94 1.82 -3.51 -18.08
CA ASP A 94 3.24 -3.42 -17.72
C ASP A 94 4.09 -2.70 -18.78
N LYS A 95 3.62 -2.62 -20.04
CA LYS A 95 4.28 -1.85 -21.10
C LYS A 95 3.92 -0.36 -21.09
N LEU A 96 2.82 0.01 -20.45
CA LEU A 96 2.35 1.40 -20.37
C LEU A 96 2.99 2.17 -19.20
N LEU A 97 3.60 1.43 -18.26
CA LEU A 97 4.35 1.95 -17.11
C LEU A 97 5.85 1.91 -17.41
#